data_AF-A0A2M7FLZ3-F1
#
_entry.id   AF-A0A2M7FLZ3-F1
#
_cell.length_a   1.000
_cell.length_b   1.000
_cell.length_c   1.000
_cell.angle_alpha   90.00
_cell.angle_beta   90.00
_cell.angle_gamma   90.00
#
_symmetry.space_group_name_H-M   'P 1'
#
loop_
_entity.id
_entity.type
_entity.pdbx_description
1 polymer ?
#
loop_
_entity_poly.entity_id
_entity_poly.type
_entity_poly.pdbx_seq_one_letter_code
_entity_poly.pdbx_strand_id
1 'polypeptide(L)'
;MLAEASRYVYNHAISDKVATDIALTIAPFFFLRVLAYFNDLEKTKDQNDIDELIFGQADKLQHIFASQNVGIDLGEKKIYPYSQYSSLQIKQKGGRKLMSSHYAVTLSAIPGIPLIKDGDDLPAIVLKCAGQAAIHFENGDVLVVTSKIVSKAEGRIVPLASVQPSEKAREIAGKSGKDARVVELMMQESQILNVEPGVVETLHRLGFICTSGGVDRANTAKPEEEKVSLLPVNPDESAGRISDAIAHATGKRVGVVINDSLGIRYRAGSVGLAIGVAAMPAILKGTEDEVDLYGKKRNVNISFADEIAAAGSLLMGQSRAGLPVILIRGLRYPNEHGKLADLIVTDQLKNDLAK
;
A
#
# COMPACT_ATOMS: atom_id res chain seq x y z
N MET A 1 -9.16 13.12 -17.46
CA MET A 1 -10.06 14.28 -17.33
C MET A 1 -10.90 14.55 -18.59
N LEU A 2 -10.37 15.12 -19.68
CA LEU A 2 -11.19 15.44 -20.88
C LEU A 2 -11.80 14.20 -21.56
N ALA A 3 -11.04 13.10 -21.67
CA ALA A 3 -11.52 11.84 -22.24
C ALA A 3 -12.59 11.15 -21.37
N GLU A 4 -12.50 11.29 -20.05
CA GLU A 4 -13.48 10.72 -19.11
C GLU A 4 -14.74 11.58 -19.03
N ALA A 5 -14.60 12.91 -19.06
CA ALA A 5 -15.71 13.84 -19.17
C ALA A 5 -16.48 13.62 -20.48
N SER A 6 -15.76 13.43 -21.61
CA SER A 6 -16.36 13.08 -22.90
C SER A 6 -17.09 11.73 -22.85
N ARG A 7 -16.47 10.70 -22.25
CA ARG A 7 -17.10 9.37 -22.10
C ARG A 7 -18.31 9.40 -21.15
N TYR A 8 -18.29 10.23 -20.11
CA TYR A 8 -19.43 10.43 -19.20
C TYR A 8 -20.59 11.13 -19.92
N VAL A 9 -20.33 12.23 -20.63
CA VAL A 9 -21.34 12.95 -21.41
C VAL A 9 -21.93 12.05 -22.52
N TYR A 10 -21.10 11.22 -23.16
CA TYR A 10 -21.55 10.29 -24.21
C TYR A 10 -22.49 9.20 -23.66
N ASN A 11 -22.24 8.72 -22.44
CA ASN A 11 -22.99 7.63 -21.82
C ASN A 11 -24.25 8.09 -21.06
N HIS A 12 -24.49 9.39 -20.89
CA HIS A 12 -25.60 9.92 -20.10
C HIS A 12 -26.43 10.94 -20.91
N ALA A 13 -27.76 10.89 -20.78
CA ALA A 13 -28.66 11.77 -21.52
C ALA A 13 -28.52 13.25 -21.09
N ILE A 14 -28.86 14.19 -21.97
CA ILE A 14 -28.82 15.66 -21.71
C ILE A 14 -29.85 16.09 -20.63
N SER A 15 -30.70 15.18 -20.15
CA SER A 15 -31.52 15.42 -18.96
C SER A 15 -30.76 15.18 -17.64
N ASP A 16 -29.57 14.57 -17.66
CA ASP A 16 -28.71 14.42 -16.49
C ASP A 16 -28.04 15.75 -16.14
N LYS A 17 -28.26 16.22 -14.91
CA LYS A 17 -27.80 17.54 -14.47
C LYS A 17 -26.28 17.68 -14.54
N VAL A 18 -25.53 16.61 -14.22
CA VAL A 18 -24.06 16.62 -14.22
C VAL A 18 -23.53 16.60 -15.65
N ALA A 19 -24.09 15.78 -16.54
CA ALA A 19 -23.75 15.79 -17.96
C ALA A 19 -24.05 17.15 -18.60
N THR A 20 -25.17 17.79 -18.23
CA THR A 20 -25.58 19.10 -18.74
C THR A 20 -24.70 20.23 -18.22
N ASP A 21 -24.32 20.23 -16.95
CA ASP A 21 -23.39 21.23 -16.40
C ASP A 21 -22.00 21.10 -17.04
N ILE A 22 -21.51 19.87 -17.28
CA ILE A 22 -20.25 19.62 -18.01
C ILE A 22 -20.36 20.11 -19.46
N ALA A 23 -21.45 19.78 -20.16
CA ALA A 23 -21.67 20.20 -21.54
C ALA A 23 -21.78 21.74 -21.66
N LEU A 24 -22.51 22.40 -20.77
CA LEU A 24 -22.63 23.86 -20.73
C LEU A 24 -21.32 24.56 -20.37
N THR A 25 -20.43 23.89 -19.62
CA THR A 25 -19.11 24.44 -19.28
C THR A 25 -18.13 24.32 -20.44
N ILE A 26 -18.15 23.21 -21.19
CA ILE A 26 -17.17 22.93 -22.26
C ILE A 26 -17.62 23.50 -23.61
N ALA A 27 -18.93 23.45 -23.92
CA ALA A 27 -19.48 23.88 -25.21
C ALA A 27 -19.11 25.33 -25.59
N PRO A 28 -19.11 26.33 -24.68
CA PRO A 28 -18.71 27.69 -25.02
C PRO A 28 -17.28 27.77 -25.54
N PHE A 29 -16.34 27.00 -24.99
CA PHE A 29 -14.94 26.98 -25.45
C PHE A 29 -14.79 26.30 -26.81
N PHE A 30 -15.55 25.22 -27.05
CA PHE A 30 -15.60 24.58 -28.35
C PHE A 30 -16.21 25.51 -29.41
N PHE A 31 -17.36 26.14 -29.13
CA PHE A 31 -18.01 27.08 -30.05
C PHE A 31 -17.17 28.34 -30.28
N LEU A 32 -16.51 28.89 -29.26
CA LEU A 32 -15.57 30.01 -29.43
C LEU A 32 -14.38 29.60 -30.31
N ARG A 33 -13.89 28.37 -30.19
CA ARG A 33 -12.80 27.88 -31.04
C ARG A 33 -13.26 27.64 -32.48
N VAL A 34 -14.45 27.09 -32.68
CA VAL A 34 -15.07 26.90 -34.00
C VAL A 34 -15.37 28.25 -34.67
N LEU A 35 -15.88 29.23 -33.92
CA LEU A 35 -16.11 30.58 -34.43
C LEU A 35 -14.79 31.30 -34.77
N ALA A 36 -13.76 31.15 -33.94
CA ALA A 36 -12.42 31.65 -34.25
C ALA A 36 -11.84 30.99 -35.52
N TYR A 37 -12.07 29.68 -35.69
CA TYR A 37 -11.66 28.93 -36.88
C TYR A 37 -12.37 29.40 -38.15
N PHE A 38 -13.69 29.62 -38.10
CA PHE A 38 -14.45 30.18 -39.23
C PHE A 38 -14.03 31.62 -39.55
N ASN A 39 -13.77 32.45 -38.54
CA ASN A 39 -13.28 33.81 -38.73
C ASN A 39 -11.87 33.84 -39.35
N ASP A 40 -11.01 32.87 -39.05
CA ASP A 40 -9.69 32.73 -39.66
C ASP A 40 -9.79 32.21 -41.10
N LEU A 41 -10.69 31.26 -41.38
CA LEU A 41 -11.02 30.77 -42.74
C LEU A 41 -11.57 31.89 -43.64
N GLU A 42 -12.46 32.75 -43.11
CA GLU A 42 -12.99 33.88 -43.89
C GLU A 42 -11.91 34.91 -44.25
N LYS A 43 -10.84 35.02 -43.44
CA LYS A 43 -9.68 35.88 -43.71
C LYS A 43 -8.65 35.24 -44.65
N THR A 44 -8.75 33.95 -44.93
CA THR A 44 -7.81 33.16 -45.77
C THR A 44 -8.48 32.63 -47.04
N LYS A 45 -9.47 33.34 -47.58
CA LYS A 45 -10.29 32.97 -48.76
C LYS A 45 -9.54 32.60 -50.06
N ASP A 46 -8.22 32.79 -50.14
CA ASP A 46 -7.40 32.42 -51.30
C ASP A 46 -6.60 31.11 -51.12
N GLN A 47 -6.68 30.44 -49.97
CA GLN A 47 -6.03 29.14 -49.75
C GLN A 47 -7.05 28.00 -49.87
N ASN A 48 -6.91 27.23 -50.95
CA ASN A 48 -7.86 26.20 -51.38
C ASN A 48 -7.73 24.85 -50.66
N ASP A 49 -7.08 24.78 -49.50
CA ASP A 49 -6.91 23.50 -48.82
C ASP A 49 -7.17 23.62 -47.32
N ILE A 50 -8.42 23.33 -46.97
CA ILE A 50 -8.92 23.27 -45.59
C ILE A 50 -8.09 22.28 -44.77
N ASP A 51 -7.61 21.21 -45.40
CA ASP A 51 -6.79 20.19 -44.76
C ASP A 51 -5.42 20.78 -44.34
N GLU A 52 -4.81 21.63 -45.15
CA GLU A 52 -3.53 22.27 -44.84
C GLU A 52 -3.65 23.24 -43.64
N LEU A 53 -4.80 23.91 -43.49
CA LEU A 53 -5.08 24.75 -42.32
C LEU A 53 -5.29 23.90 -41.05
N ILE A 54 -6.03 22.79 -41.16
CA ILE A 54 -6.30 21.87 -40.04
C ILE A 54 -5.01 21.20 -39.57
N PHE A 55 -4.23 20.63 -40.50
CA PHE A 55 -2.97 19.98 -40.20
C PHE A 55 -1.92 20.99 -39.74
N GLY A 56 -1.88 22.18 -40.32
CA GLY A 56 -1.00 23.26 -39.85
C GLY A 56 -1.33 23.73 -38.43
N GLN A 57 -2.60 23.72 -38.01
CA GLN A 57 -2.99 24.01 -36.63
C GLN A 57 -2.70 22.83 -35.68
N ALA A 58 -2.86 21.60 -36.15
CA ALA A 58 -2.49 20.39 -35.39
C ALA A 58 -0.97 20.33 -35.15
N ASP A 59 -0.17 20.68 -36.16
CA ASP A 59 1.29 20.79 -36.09
C ASP A 59 1.70 21.96 -35.21
N LYS A 60 1.04 23.12 -35.29
CA LYS A 60 1.27 24.22 -34.34
C LYS A 60 0.91 23.83 -32.90
N LEU A 61 -0.13 23.03 -32.69
CA LEU A 61 -0.49 22.49 -31.37
C LEU A 61 0.58 21.51 -30.88
N GLN A 62 1.03 20.58 -31.73
CA GLN A 62 2.16 19.69 -31.41
C GLN A 62 3.43 20.49 -31.12
N HIS A 63 3.70 21.54 -31.90
CA HIS A 63 4.82 22.44 -31.67
C HIS A 63 4.66 23.24 -30.39
N ILE A 64 3.47 23.73 -30.03
CA ILE A 64 3.21 24.40 -28.76
C ILE A 64 3.39 23.41 -27.60
N PHE A 65 2.97 22.15 -27.75
CA PHE A 65 3.25 21.10 -26.76
C PHE A 65 4.73 20.73 -26.68
N ALA A 66 5.47 20.83 -27.79
CA ALA A 66 6.91 20.59 -27.85
C ALA A 66 7.76 21.83 -27.46
N SER A 67 7.21 23.05 -27.60
CA SER A 67 7.88 24.34 -27.36
C SER A 67 7.44 25.01 -26.07
N GLN A 68 6.34 24.57 -25.45
CA GLN A 68 6.08 24.78 -24.03
C GLN A 68 6.90 23.79 -23.22
N ASN A 69 8.22 24.00 -23.28
CA ASN A 69 9.07 23.87 -22.10
C ASN A 69 8.64 24.95 -21.09
N VAL A 70 7.45 24.83 -20.51
CA VAL A 70 7.30 25.22 -19.11
C VAL A 70 7.97 24.09 -18.36
N GLY A 71 9.25 24.26 -18.07
CA GLY A 71 10.00 23.30 -17.29
C GLY A 71 9.25 23.01 -16.00
N ILE A 72 8.65 21.83 -15.90
CA ILE A 72 8.63 21.15 -14.63
C ILE A 72 10.09 20.75 -14.45
N ASP A 73 10.76 21.48 -13.58
CA ASP A 73 12.12 21.19 -13.13
C ASP A 73 12.19 19.74 -12.63
N LEU A 74 12.73 18.85 -13.48
CA LEU A 74 13.11 17.47 -13.15
C LEU A 74 14.60 17.40 -12.77
N GLY A 75 15.24 18.56 -12.56
CA GLY A 75 16.67 18.76 -12.42
C GLY A 75 17.10 19.15 -11.01
N GLU A 76 16.37 18.77 -9.97
CA GLU A 76 16.95 18.55 -8.64
C GLU A 76 16.31 17.31 -8.03
N LYS A 77 17.14 16.32 -7.68
CA LYS A 77 16.81 15.35 -6.63
C LYS A 77 16.55 16.15 -5.35
N LYS A 78 15.33 16.66 -5.18
CA LYS A 78 14.86 17.09 -3.88
C LYS A 78 14.66 15.83 -3.07
N ILE A 79 15.70 15.47 -2.33
CA ILE A 79 15.54 14.78 -1.05
C ILE A 79 14.52 15.62 -0.31
N TYR A 80 13.28 15.15 -0.25
CA TYR A 80 12.21 15.85 0.46
C TYR A 80 12.70 15.99 1.91
N PRO A 81 13.01 17.21 2.38
CA PRO A 81 13.22 17.39 3.79
C PRO A 81 11.93 16.98 4.46
N TYR A 82 12.09 16.31 5.59
CA TYR A 82 11.10 15.78 6.52
C TYR A 82 9.96 16.77 6.93
N SER A 83 9.99 18.03 6.47
CA SER A 83 8.98 19.07 6.68
C SER A 83 7.68 18.96 5.86
N GLN A 84 7.53 17.99 4.95
CA GLN A 84 6.28 17.83 4.17
C GLN A 84 5.15 17.09 4.90
N TYR A 85 5.42 16.36 5.98
CA TYR A 85 4.33 15.84 6.82
C TYR A 85 3.69 16.94 7.67
N SER A 86 4.51 17.90 8.13
CA SER A 86 4.07 19.02 8.95
C SER A 86 3.52 20.22 8.16
N SER A 87 3.69 20.29 6.84
CA SER A 87 3.25 21.46 6.09
C SER A 87 2.73 21.13 4.70
N LEU A 88 1.41 20.98 4.60
CA LEU A 88 0.65 21.75 3.62
C LEU A 88 1.14 23.21 3.71
N GLN A 89 2.17 23.57 2.95
CA GLN A 89 2.85 24.85 3.08
C GLN A 89 1.87 26.02 2.94
N ILE A 90 1.51 26.65 4.05
CA ILE A 90 0.95 27.99 4.08
C ILE A 90 2.11 28.92 4.43
N LYS A 91 2.70 29.57 3.42
CA LYS A 91 3.37 30.85 3.69
C LYS A 91 2.28 31.86 4.07
N GLN A 92 2.32 32.38 5.30
CA GLN A 92 1.73 33.70 5.62
C GLN A 92 2.49 34.75 4.78
N LYS A 93 1.88 35.74 4.10
CA LYS A 93 0.83 36.68 4.49
C LYS A 93 0.03 37.00 3.20
N GLY A 94 -1.30 36.84 3.21
CA GLY A 94 -2.16 37.36 2.14
C GLY A 94 -2.51 36.45 0.95
N GLY A 95 -2.28 35.14 1.00
CA GLY A 95 -2.76 34.23 -0.04
C GLY A 95 -2.73 32.77 0.37
N ARG A 96 -3.90 32.19 0.66
CA ARG A 96 -4.04 30.73 0.73
C ARG A 96 -3.82 30.17 -0.68
N LYS A 97 -2.65 29.59 -0.97
CA LYS A 97 -2.57 28.65 -2.08
C LYS A 97 -3.23 27.37 -1.58
N LEU A 98 -4.54 27.21 -1.87
CA LEU A 98 -5.17 25.88 -1.87
C LEU A 98 -4.23 24.93 -2.65
N MET A 99 -4.12 23.66 -2.26
CA MET A 99 -3.49 22.68 -3.14
C MET A 99 -4.18 22.79 -4.51
N SER A 100 -3.48 23.33 -5.49
CA SER A 100 -4.03 23.60 -6.82
C SER A 100 -4.16 22.32 -7.65
N SER A 101 -3.88 21.16 -7.05
CA SER A 101 -3.89 19.84 -7.67
C SER A 101 -4.49 18.80 -6.73
N HIS A 102 -5.33 17.94 -7.29
CA HIS A 102 -5.84 16.74 -6.64
C HIS A 102 -4.67 15.85 -6.18
N TYR A 103 -4.63 15.50 -4.88
CA TYR A 103 -3.71 14.49 -4.34
C TYR A 103 -4.50 13.20 -4.16
N ALA A 104 -4.03 12.13 -4.78
CA ALA A 104 -4.66 10.82 -4.75
C ALA A 104 -3.64 9.75 -4.38
N VAL A 105 -4.10 8.78 -3.60
CA VAL A 105 -3.40 7.53 -3.36
C VAL A 105 -4.28 6.43 -3.94
N THR A 106 -3.67 5.51 -4.68
CA THR A 106 -4.39 4.40 -5.33
C THR A 106 -3.92 3.08 -4.73
N LEU A 107 -4.88 2.16 -4.55
CA LEU A 107 -4.62 0.80 -4.09
C LEU A 107 -5.11 -0.16 -5.16
N SER A 108 -4.26 -1.08 -5.60
CA SER A 108 -4.56 -2.04 -6.64
C SER A 108 -3.97 -3.40 -6.29
N ALA A 109 -4.73 -4.48 -6.48
CA ALA A 109 -4.20 -5.83 -6.29
C ALA A 109 -3.38 -6.26 -7.51
N ILE A 110 -2.26 -6.93 -7.29
CA ILE A 110 -1.54 -7.61 -8.37
C ILE A 110 -2.30 -8.92 -8.66
N PRO A 111 -2.93 -9.07 -9.85
CA PRO A 111 -3.74 -10.23 -10.15
C PRO A 111 -2.87 -11.43 -10.52
N GLY A 112 -3.46 -12.62 -10.48
CA GLY A 112 -2.84 -13.83 -11.03
C GLY A 112 -1.72 -14.44 -10.17
N ILE A 113 -1.55 -13.98 -8.93
CA ILE A 113 -0.65 -14.65 -7.97
C ILE A 113 -1.18 -16.08 -7.73
N PRO A 114 -0.39 -17.14 -8.01
CA PRO A 114 -0.84 -18.52 -7.86
C PRO A 114 -0.92 -18.92 -6.39
N LEU A 115 -1.46 -20.12 -6.13
CA LEU A 115 -1.34 -20.75 -4.82
C LEU A 115 0.14 -21.10 -4.58
N ILE A 116 0.78 -20.30 -3.73
CA ILE A 116 2.19 -20.44 -3.37
C ILE A 116 2.45 -21.77 -2.65
N LYS A 117 3.59 -22.38 -2.96
CA LYS A 117 4.09 -23.63 -2.40
C LYS A 117 5.44 -23.42 -1.72
N ASP A 118 5.85 -24.44 -0.99
CA ASP A 118 7.17 -24.50 -0.38
C ASP A 118 8.28 -24.39 -1.44
N GLY A 119 9.25 -23.49 -1.19
CA GLY A 119 10.38 -23.22 -2.08
C GLY A 119 10.08 -22.33 -3.29
N ASP A 120 8.85 -21.83 -3.47
CA ASP A 120 8.53 -20.90 -4.56
C ASP A 120 9.33 -19.59 -4.44
N ASP A 121 9.89 -19.11 -5.54
CA ASP A 121 10.54 -17.79 -5.61
C ASP A 121 9.49 -16.68 -5.67
N LEU A 122 9.09 -16.22 -4.48
CA LEU A 122 8.04 -15.22 -4.34
C LEU A 122 8.37 -13.89 -5.05
N PRO A 123 9.58 -13.30 -4.93
CA PRO A 123 9.96 -12.12 -5.71
C PRO A 123 9.79 -12.31 -7.24
N ALA A 124 10.25 -13.44 -7.79
CA ALA A 124 10.10 -13.71 -9.22
C ALA A 124 8.63 -13.86 -9.63
N ILE A 125 7.80 -14.50 -8.80
CA ILE A 125 6.36 -14.62 -9.04
C ILE A 125 5.69 -13.24 -9.04
N VAL A 126 5.99 -12.38 -8.07
CA VAL A 126 5.43 -11.01 -7.99
C VAL A 126 5.78 -10.22 -9.25
N LEU A 127 7.05 -10.24 -9.68
CA LEU A 127 7.51 -9.57 -10.90
C LEU A 127 6.79 -10.10 -12.15
N LYS A 128 6.68 -11.43 -12.28
CA LYS A 128 6.01 -12.07 -13.40
C LYS A 128 4.53 -11.67 -13.48
N CYS A 129 3.81 -11.75 -12.36
CA CYS A 129 2.38 -11.42 -12.31
C CYS A 129 2.15 -9.91 -12.57
N ALA A 130 2.99 -9.04 -12.02
CA ALA A 130 2.95 -7.61 -12.32
C ALA A 130 3.15 -7.34 -13.81
N GLY A 131 4.15 -7.98 -14.44
CA GLY A 131 4.40 -7.87 -15.88
C GLY A 131 3.24 -8.38 -16.74
N GLN A 132 2.66 -9.53 -16.39
CA GLN A 132 1.49 -10.08 -17.08
C GLN A 132 0.24 -9.18 -16.98
N ALA A 133 0.12 -8.45 -15.86
CA ALA A 133 -0.96 -7.49 -15.63
C ALA A 133 -0.67 -6.09 -16.20
N ALA A 134 0.45 -5.89 -16.91
CA ALA A 134 0.93 -4.60 -17.38
C ALA A 134 1.06 -3.55 -16.25
N ILE A 135 1.41 -3.99 -15.04
CA ILE A 135 1.70 -3.14 -13.89
C ILE A 135 3.19 -2.80 -13.91
N HIS A 136 3.50 -1.53 -14.12
CA HIS A 136 4.87 -1.01 -14.04
C HIS A 136 5.10 -0.37 -12.68
N PHE A 137 6.20 -0.73 -12.01
CA PHE A 137 6.58 -0.12 -10.73
C PHE A 137 7.14 1.30 -10.93
N GLU A 138 6.92 2.15 -9.93
CA GLU A 138 7.43 3.51 -9.84
C GLU A 138 8.20 3.72 -8.52
N ASN A 139 9.06 4.74 -8.47
CA ASN A 139 9.73 5.09 -7.22
C ASN A 139 8.71 5.59 -6.20
N GLY A 140 8.75 5.08 -4.98
CA GLY A 140 7.81 5.45 -3.91
C GLY A 140 6.51 4.65 -3.93
N ASP A 141 6.37 3.67 -4.83
CA ASP A 141 5.37 2.62 -4.68
C ASP A 141 5.65 1.80 -3.42
N VAL A 142 4.58 1.27 -2.83
CA VAL A 142 4.67 0.31 -1.73
C VAL A 142 3.87 -0.95 -2.05
N LEU A 143 4.50 -2.11 -1.90
CA LEU A 143 3.82 -3.40 -1.92
C LEU A 143 3.45 -3.84 -0.52
N VAL A 144 2.17 -4.14 -0.30
CA VAL A 144 1.70 -4.87 0.89
C VAL A 144 1.55 -6.33 0.50
N VAL A 145 2.23 -7.22 1.21
CA VAL A 145 2.30 -8.66 0.92
C VAL A 145 1.84 -9.42 2.16
N THR A 146 0.89 -10.34 2.03
CA THR A 146 0.45 -11.12 3.20
C THR A 146 1.54 -12.07 3.69
N SER A 147 1.68 -12.14 5.02
CA SER A 147 2.51 -13.10 5.75
C SER A 147 2.33 -14.53 5.25
N LYS A 148 1.12 -14.90 4.83
CA LYS A 148 0.75 -16.27 4.46
C LYS A 148 1.53 -16.77 3.24
N ILE A 149 1.67 -15.95 2.21
CA ILE A 149 2.37 -16.37 0.99
C ILE A 149 3.89 -16.40 1.21
N VAL A 150 4.41 -15.52 2.05
CA VAL A 150 5.81 -15.55 2.49
C VAL A 150 6.08 -16.82 3.29
N SER A 151 5.23 -17.12 4.27
CA SER A 151 5.33 -18.31 5.12
C SER A 151 5.29 -19.60 4.29
N LYS A 152 4.43 -19.67 3.27
CA LYS A 152 4.38 -20.82 2.35
C LYS A 152 5.67 -20.97 1.55
N ALA A 153 6.15 -19.89 0.93
CA ALA A 153 7.40 -19.91 0.15
C ALA A 153 8.61 -20.31 1.00
N GLU A 154 8.62 -19.93 2.28
CA GLU A 154 9.72 -20.19 3.23
C GLU A 154 9.56 -21.49 4.03
N GLY A 155 8.65 -22.39 3.64
CA GLY A 155 8.51 -23.70 4.28
C GLY A 155 7.98 -23.64 5.71
N ARG A 156 7.25 -22.58 6.08
CA ARG A 156 6.68 -22.37 7.42
C ARG A 156 5.30 -23.03 7.61
N ILE A 157 5.01 -24.06 6.81
CA ILE A 157 3.80 -24.87 6.94
C ILE A 157 4.12 -26.16 7.67
N VAL A 158 3.50 -26.37 8.82
CA VAL A 158 3.75 -27.50 9.71
C VAL A 158 2.55 -28.46 9.70
N PRO A 159 2.73 -29.75 9.37
CA PRO A 159 1.73 -30.78 9.60
C PRO A 159 1.55 -31.01 11.10
N LEU A 160 0.32 -30.92 11.63
CA LEU A 160 0.09 -31.15 13.06
C LEU A 160 0.45 -32.59 13.48
N ALA A 161 0.34 -33.56 12.57
CA ALA A 161 0.74 -34.94 12.81
C ALA A 161 2.23 -35.11 13.18
N SER A 162 3.11 -34.16 12.81
CA SER A 162 4.54 -34.20 13.18
C SER A 162 4.85 -33.56 14.53
N VAL A 163 3.85 -32.98 15.21
CA VAL A 163 4.05 -32.24 16.46
C VAL A 163 3.69 -33.11 17.66
N GLN A 164 4.65 -33.29 18.57
CA GLN A 164 4.43 -33.94 19.85
C GLN A 164 4.24 -32.87 20.93
N PRO A 165 3.02 -32.71 21.50
CA PRO A 165 2.80 -31.70 22.52
C PRO A 165 3.46 -32.07 23.84
N SER A 166 4.09 -31.09 24.48
CA SER A 166 4.60 -31.20 25.84
C SER A 166 3.47 -31.27 26.88
N GLU A 167 3.80 -31.66 28.11
CA GLU A 167 2.84 -31.64 29.22
C GLU A 167 2.27 -30.24 29.47
N LYS A 168 3.15 -29.23 29.43
CA LYS A 168 2.77 -27.82 29.56
C LYS A 168 1.82 -27.37 28.44
N ALA A 169 2.05 -27.79 27.20
CA ALA A 169 1.14 -27.49 26.10
C ALA A 169 -0.24 -28.15 26.29
N ARG A 170 -0.29 -29.37 26.84
CA ARG A 170 -1.57 -30.03 27.18
C ARG A 170 -2.32 -29.32 28.29
N GLU A 171 -1.64 -28.81 29.31
CA GLU A 171 -2.26 -28.02 30.38
C GLU A 171 -2.90 -26.73 29.84
N ILE A 172 -2.15 -25.98 29.03
CA ILE A 172 -2.63 -24.73 28.41
C ILE A 172 -3.77 -25.01 27.41
N ALA A 173 -3.69 -26.11 26.66
CA ALA A 173 -4.77 -26.58 25.80
C ALA A 173 -6.04 -26.89 26.60
N GLY A 174 -5.91 -27.53 27.76
CA GLY A 174 -7.05 -27.80 28.66
C GLY A 174 -7.75 -26.52 29.13
N LYS A 175 -6.99 -25.45 29.43
CA LYS A 175 -7.54 -24.15 29.84
C LYS A 175 -8.14 -23.35 28.67
N SER A 176 -7.47 -23.34 27.53
CA SER A 176 -7.86 -22.54 26.36
C SER A 176 -8.85 -23.23 25.43
N GLY A 177 -9.01 -24.56 25.51
CA GLY A 177 -9.80 -25.35 24.57
C GLY A 177 -9.19 -25.48 23.17
N LYS A 178 -7.92 -25.09 22.99
CA LYS A 178 -7.20 -25.24 21.71
C LYS A 178 -6.56 -26.63 21.60
N ASP A 179 -6.18 -27.01 20.39
CA ASP A 179 -5.41 -28.24 20.15
C ASP A 179 -4.00 -28.13 20.77
N ALA A 180 -3.62 -29.11 21.60
CA ALA A 180 -2.32 -29.12 22.28
C ALA A 180 -1.12 -29.08 21.32
N ARG A 181 -1.24 -29.64 20.11
CA ARG A 181 -0.21 -29.59 19.05
C ARG A 181 -0.02 -28.15 18.55
N VAL A 182 -1.12 -27.41 18.43
CA VAL A 182 -1.07 -25.99 18.04
C VAL A 182 -0.45 -25.18 19.19
N VAL A 183 -0.88 -25.43 20.44
CA VAL A 183 -0.32 -24.74 21.62
C VAL A 183 1.19 -24.98 21.75
N GLU A 184 1.65 -26.20 21.48
CA GLU A 184 3.09 -26.51 21.44
C GLU A 184 3.83 -25.60 20.44
N LEU A 185 3.31 -25.43 19.23
CA LEU A 185 3.88 -24.51 18.24
C LEU A 185 3.81 -23.05 18.69
N MET A 186 2.72 -22.63 19.36
CA MET A 186 2.64 -21.28 19.95
C MET A 186 3.76 -21.04 20.95
N MET A 187 4.08 -22.04 21.78
CA MET A 187 5.15 -21.96 22.77
C MET A 187 6.56 -21.98 22.16
N GLN A 188 6.71 -22.60 20.98
CA GLN A 188 7.98 -22.60 20.24
C GLN A 188 8.25 -21.24 19.58
N GLU A 189 7.21 -20.54 19.14
CA GLU A 189 7.33 -19.23 18.49
C GLU A 189 7.19 -18.04 19.46
N SER A 190 6.61 -18.26 20.63
CA SER A 190 6.19 -17.18 21.54
C SER A 190 6.25 -17.53 23.01
N GLN A 191 6.39 -16.51 23.85
CA GLN A 191 6.11 -16.60 25.28
C GLN A 191 4.60 -16.46 25.52
N ILE A 192 4.01 -17.40 26.27
CA ILE A 192 2.61 -17.33 26.69
C ILE A 192 2.45 -16.28 27.80
N LEU A 193 1.53 -15.33 27.63
CA LEU A 193 1.26 -14.25 28.57
C LEU A 193 -0.04 -14.49 29.35
N ASN A 194 -1.13 -14.80 28.65
CA ASN A 194 -2.44 -15.04 29.25
C ASN A 194 -3.16 -16.19 28.54
N VAL A 195 -3.97 -16.94 29.30
CA VAL A 195 -4.72 -18.10 28.80
C VAL A 195 -6.14 -18.01 29.30
N GLU A 196 -7.08 -17.85 28.37
CA GLU A 196 -8.51 -17.82 28.61
C GLU A 196 -9.22 -18.81 27.66
N PRO A 197 -10.45 -19.24 27.95
CA PRO A 197 -11.22 -20.06 27.02
C PRO A 197 -11.29 -19.41 25.62
N GLY A 198 -10.76 -20.09 24.61
CA GLY A 198 -10.69 -19.65 23.22
C GLY A 198 -9.50 -18.75 22.86
N VAL A 199 -8.83 -18.13 23.83
CA VAL A 199 -7.80 -17.10 23.61
C VAL A 199 -6.51 -17.45 24.34
N VAL A 200 -5.40 -17.44 23.59
CA VAL A 200 -4.05 -17.54 24.15
C VAL A 200 -3.31 -16.30 23.70
N GLU A 201 -3.04 -15.38 24.62
CA GLU A 201 -2.27 -14.17 24.36
C GLU A 201 -0.79 -14.47 24.54
N THR A 202 0.02 -14.00 23.60
CA THR A 202 1.42 -14.36 23.50
C THR A 202 2.27 -13.16 23.12
N LEU A 203 3.51 -13.13 23.61
CA LEU A 203 4.56 -12.29 23.06
C LEU A 203 5.33 -13.11 22.04
N HIS A 204 5.13 -12.80 20.76
CA HIS A 204 5.81 -13.51 19.68
C HIS A 204 7.30 -13.17 19.66
N ARG A 205 8.16 -14.08 19.20
CA ARG A 205 9.62 -13.86 19.09
C ARG A 205 10.01 -12.68 18.20
N LEU A 206 9.10 -12.24 17.32
CA LEU A 206 9.26 -11.03 16.50
C LEU A 206 9.03 -9.73 17.30
N GLY A 207 8.59 -9.83 18.57
CA GLY A 207 8.57 -8.75 19.55
C GLY A 207 7.22 -8.04 19.72
N PHE A 208 6.13 -8.53 19.13
CA PHE A 208 4.78 -7.99 19.31
C PHE A 208 3.85 -8.96 20.04
N ILE A 209 2.83 -8.40 20.70
CA ILE A 209 1.77 -9.19 21.33
C ILE A 209 0.75 -9.59 20.26
N CYS A 210 0.41 -10.86 20.22
CA CYS A 210 -0.65 -11.39 19.37
C CYS A 210 -1.36 -12.57 20.04
N THR A 211 -2.47 -12.98 19.45
CA THR A 211 -3.15 -14.21 19.87
C THR A 211 -2.63 -15.41 19.08
N SER A 212 -2.70 -16.58 19.70
CA SER A 212 -2.35 -17.86 19.07
C SER A 212 -0.90 -17.95 18.56
N GLY A 213 0.02 -17.12 19.07
CA GLY A 213 1.43 -17.14 18.68
C GLY A 213 1.71 -16.95 17.19
N GLY A 214 0.84 -16.25 16.46
CA GLY A 214 0.94 -16.12 15.01
C GLY A 214 0.72 -17.44 14.25
N VAL A 215 0.28 -18.50 14.94
CA VAL A 215 -0.05 -19.79 14.35
C VAL A 215 -1.47 -19.74 13.77
N ASP A 216 -1.58 -19.98 12.48
CA ASP A 216 -2.87 -19.90 11.78
C ASP A 216 -3.16 -21.17 10.97
N ARG A 217 -4.42 -21.63 11.03
CA ARG A 217 -4.95 -22.78 10.30
C ARG A 217 -5.52 -22.38 8.94
N ALA A 218 -5.98 -21.14 8.78
CA ALA A 218 -6.67 -20.69 7.59
C ALA A 218 -5.77 -20.64 6.36
N ASN A 219 -6.33 -20.99 5.20
CA ASN A 219 -5.66 -20.93 3.89
C ASN A 219 -4.31 -21.67 3.82
N THR A 220 -4.06 -22.66 4.69
CA THR A 220 -2.78 -23.39 4.76
C THR A 220 -2.77 -24.60 3.85
N ALA A 221 -3.81 -25.42 3.91
CA ALA A 221 -4.01 -26.62 3.11
C ALA A 221 -5.50 -26.95 3.01
N LYS A 222 -5.83 -28.06 2.33
CA LYS A 222 -7.19 -28.60 2.33
C LYS A 222 -7.59 -29.08 3.74
N PRO A 223 -8.89 -29.12 4.08
CA PRO A 223 -9.35 -29.49 5.43
C PRO A 223 -8.80 -30.83 5.94
N GLU A 224 -8.59 -31.79 5.05
CA GLU A 224 -8.07 -33.12 5.35
C GLU A 224 -6.56 -33.15 5.71
N GLU A 225 -5.81 -32.08 5.45
CA GLU A 225 -4.35 -32.08 5.57
C GLU A 225 -3.82 -31.56 6.92
N GLU A 226 -4.66 -31.31 7.94
CA GLU A 226 -4.31 -30.85 9.30
C GLU A 226 -2.98 -30.06 9.41
N LYS A 227 -2.84 -28.99 8.63
CA LYS A 227 -1.64 -28.14 8.60
C LYS A 227 -1.89 -26.79 9.24
N VAL A 228 -0.83 -26.19 9.75
CA VAL A 228 -0.80 -24.81 10.23
C VAL A 228 0.34 -24.04 9.61
N SER A 229 0.21 -22.72 9.57
CA SER A 229 1.26 -21.80 9.15
C SER A 229 1.81 -21.14 10.39
N LEU A 230 3.13 -21.09 10.49
CA LEU A 230 3.84 -20.18 11.38
C LEU A 230 4.15 -18.89 10.60
N LEU A 231 4.48 -17.82 11.31
CA LEU A 231 4.97 -16.59 10.67
C LEU A 231 6.37 -16.79 10.06
N PRO A 232 6.78 -15.92 9.10
CA PRO A 232 8.13 -15.96 8.55
C PRO A 232 9.19 -15.83 9.64
N VAL A 233 10.38 -16.39 9.40
CA VAL A 233 11.47 -16.32 10.40
C VAL A 233 11.96 -14.88 10.54
N ASN A 234 12.18 -14.21 9.41
CA ASN A 234 12.64 -12.83 9.34
C ASN A 234 11.85 -12.06 8.27
N PRO A 235 10.64 -11.56 8.58
CA PRO A 235 9.80 -10.91 7.58
C PRO A 235 10.39 -9.62 6.99
N ASP A 236 11.26 -8.90 7.73
CA ASP A 236 12.00 -7.73 7.21
C ASP A 236 12.95 -8.15 6.08
N GLU A 237 13.65 -9.27 6.23
CA GLU A 237 14.52 -9.84 5.19
C GLU A 237 13.70 -10.35 4.00
N SER A 238 12.56 -11.01 4.23
CA SER A 238 11.64 -11.40 3.17
C SER A 238 11.14 -10.18 2.37
N ALA A 239 10.78 -9.09 3.06
CA ALA A 239 10.42 -7.82 2.44
C ALA A 239 11.58 -7.25 1.60
N GLY A 240 12.79 -7.29 2.16
CA GLY A 240 14.02 -6.86 1.50
C GLY A 240 14.27 -7.60 0.20
N ARG A 241 14.19 -8.94 0.20
CA ARG A 241 14.36 -9.76 -1.00
C ARG A 241 13.38 -9.38 -2.13
N ILE A 242 12.12 -9.09 -1.79
CA ILE A 242 11.12 -8.65 -2.77
C ILE A 242 11.48 -7.25 -3.32
N SER A 243 11.79 -6.31 -2.43
CA SER A 243 12.17 -4.93 -2.81
C SER A 243 13.42 -4.93 -3.71
N ASP A 244 14.44 -5.69 -3.32
CA ASP A 244 15.70 -5.82 -4.05
C ASP A 244 15.45 -6.43 -5.42
N ALA A 245 14.69 -7.52 -5.54
CA ALA A 245 14.39 -8.12 -6.84
C ALA A 245 13.70 -7.12 -7.78
N ILE A 246 12.77 -6.32 -7.27
CA ILE A 246 12.10 -5.27 -8.06
C ILE A 246 13.11 -4.20 -8.48
N ALA A 247 13.98 -3.75 -7.58
CA ALA A 247 15.01 -2.78 -7.88
C ALA A 247 15.99 -3.29 -8.94
N HIS A 248 16.41 -4.55 -8.87
CA HIS A 248 17.29 -5.17 -9.86
C HIS A 248 16.60 -5.30 -11.22
N ALA A 249 15.32 -5.69 -11.27
CA ALA A 249 14.60 -5.90 -12.52
C ALA A 249 14.15 -4.59 -13.21
N THR A 250 13.89 -3.53 -12.44
CA THR A 250 13.21 -2.32 -12.96
C THR A 250 13.99 -1.02 -12.73
N GLY A 251 15.02 -1.04 -11.89
CA GLY A 251 15.72 0.17 -11.42
C GLY A 251 14.87 1.06 -10.50
N LYS A 252 13.71 0.59 -10.04
CA LYS A 252 12.79 1.36 -9.18
C LYS A 252 12.89 0.93 -7.73
N ARG A 253 12.82 1.89 -6.81
CA ARG A 253 12.75 1.62 -5.38
C ARG A 253 11.31 1.56 -4.92
N VAL A 254 10.91 0.36 -4.50
CA VAL A 254 9.56 0.03 -4.03
C VAL A 254 9.65 -0.40 -2.58
N GLY A 255 8.91 0.26 -1.69
CA GLY A 255 8.76 -0.16 -0.31
C GLY A 255 8.01 -1.47 -0.23
N VAL A 256 8.30 -2.32 0.75
CA VAL A 256 7.58 -3.58 0.96
C VAL A 256 7.17 -3.69 2.43
N VAL A 257 5.90 -3.99 2.65
CA VAL A 257 5.33 -4.30 3.96
C VAL A 257 4.79 -5.72 3.93
N ILE A 258 5.32 -6.60 4.79
CA ILE A 258 4.68 -7.88 5.06
C ILE A 258 3.63 -7.65 6.14
N ASN A 259 2.36 -7.93 5.86
CA ASN A 259 1.27 -7.76 6.81
C ASN A 259 0.69 -9.09 7.31
N ASP A 260 0.18 -9.08 8.53
CA ASP A 260 -0.63 -10.16 9.07
C ASP A 260 -1.87 -9.64 9.78
N SER A 261 -2.88 -10.49 9.91
CA SER A 261 -4.16 -10.12 10.51
C SER A 261 -4.14 -10.30 12.01
N LEU A 262 -4.06 -9.19 12.73
CA LEU A 262 -3.94 -9.16 14.19
C LEU A 262 -5.14 -8.48 14.85
N GLY A 263 -5.48 -8.92 16.05
CA GLY A 263 -6.46 -8.25 16.90
C GLY A 263 -5.85 -7.04 17.60
N ILE A 264 -6.68 -6.02 17.89
CA ILE A 264 -6.29 -4.89 18.74
C ILE A 264 -7.05 -5.01 20.07
N ARG A 265 -6.32 -4.88 21.18
CA ARG A 265 -6.92 -4.89 22.53
C ARG A 265 -8.08 -3.89 22.60
N TYR A 266 -9.22 -4.34 23.16
CA TYR A 266 -10.46 -3.58 23.30
C TYR A 266 -11.17 -3.16 22.00
N ARG A 267 -10.82 -3.73 20.85
CA ARG A 267 -11.56 -3.53 19.59
C ARG A 267 -12.10 -4.87 19.08
N ALA A 268 -13.36 -4.88 18.67
CA ALA A 268 -13.96 -6.05 18.04
C ALA A 268 -13.47 -6.17 16.59
N GLY A 269 -12.74 -7.24 16.28
CA GLY A 269 -12.23 -7.56 14.94
C GLY A 269 -10.71 -7.53 14.81
N SER A 270 -10.24 -7.89 13.63
CA SER A 270 -8.82 -7.86 13.25
C SER A 270 -8.54 -6.75 12.23
N VAL A 271 -7.29 -6.31 12.17
CA VAL A 271 -6.76 -5.40 11.15
C VAL A 271 -5.45 -5.98 10.60
N GLY A 272 -5.07 -5.60 9.38
CA GLY A 272 -3.73 -5.89 8.90
C GLY A 272 -2.71 -4.98 9.59
N LEU A 273 -1.73 -5.55 10.28
CA LEU A 273 -0.60 -4.82 10.86
C LEU A 273 0.70 -5.29 10.20
N ALA A 274 1.72 -4.43 10.21
CA ALA A 274 3.02 -4.75 9.65
C ALA A 274 3.76 -5.71 10.57
N ILE A 275 4.28 -6.80 9.99
CA ILE A 275 5.20 -7.74 10.66
C ILE A 275 6.57 -7.77 9.98
N GLY A 276 6.75 -7.05 8.87
CA GLY A 276 8.01 -6.85 8.18
C GLY A 276 7.98 -5.61 7.29
N VAL A 277 9.09 -4.90 7.20
CA VAL A 277 9.22 -3.64 6.46
C VAL A 277 10.58 -3.59 5.75
N ALA A 278 10.59 -3.13 4.50
CA ALA A 278 11.81 -2.84 3.75
C ALA A 278 11.66 -1.64 2.82
N ALA A 279 12.75 -0.90 2.59
CA ALA A 279 12.85 0.22 1.65
C ALA A 279 11.81 1.35 1.83
N MET A 280 11.31 1.51 3.05
CA MET A 280 10.44 2.60 3.49
C MET A 280 10.54 2.76 5.01
N PRO A 281 10.17 3.93 5.58
CA PRO A 281 10.11 4.10 7.03
C PRO A 281 9.00 3.25 7.64
N ALA A 282 9.25 2.65 8.80
CA ALA A 282 8.21 1.97 9.57
C ALA A 282 7.39 2.97 10.41
N ILE A 283 8.09 3.92 11.03
CA ILE A 283 7.53 5.09 11.72
C ILE A 283 7.89 6.35 10.94
N LEU A 284 6.91 7.21 10.69
CA LEU A 284 7.22 8.61 10.38
C LEU A 284 7.31 9.35 11.69
N LYS A 285 8.51 9.80 12.02
CA LYS A 285 8.71 10.58 13.23
C LYS A 285 8.11 11.99 13.04
N GLY A 286 7.80 12.70 14.12
CA GLY A 286 7.49 14.13 14.05
C GLY A 286 8.76 15.00 14.06
N THR A 287 8.77 16.15 13.39
CA THR A 287 9.87 17.13 13.55
C THR A 287 9.71 17.92 14.84
N GLU A 288 10.82 18.35 15.45
CA GLU A 288 10.76 19.34 16.55
C GLU A 288 10.16 20.70 16.09
N ASP A 289 10.26 20.98 14.79
CA ASP A 289 9.72 22.16 14.12
C ASP A 289 8.27 21.98 13.67
N GLU A 290 7.63 20.83 13.91
CA GLU A 290 6.26 20.60 13.47
C GLU A 290 5.27 21.40 14.31
N VAL A 291 4.35 22.07 13.61
CA VAL A 291 3.29 22.85 14.23
C VAL A 291 1.93 22.46 13.67
N ASP A 292 0.89 22.53 14.50
CA ASP A 292 -0.48 22.33 14.06
C ASP A 292 -1.00 23.48 13.18
N LEU A 293 -2.26 23.37 12.74
CA LEU A 293 -2.95 24.39 11.93
C LEU A 293 -3.03 25.78 12.58
N TYR A 294 -2.72 25.88 13.88
CA TYR A 294 -2.73 27.11 14.67
C TYR A 294 -1.33 27.51 15.15
N GLY A 295 -0.27 26.87 14.65
CA GLY A 295 1.11 27.18 15.00
C GLY A 295 1.59 26.61 16.34
N LYS A 296 0.85 25.69 16.96
CA LYS A 296 1.28 25.05 18.22
C LYS A 296 2.23 23.90 17.94
N LYS A 297 3.36 23.85 18.64
CA LYS A 297 4.34 22.76 18.53
C LYS A 297 3.68 21.41 18.77
N ARG A 298 3.94 20.46 17.88
CA ARG A 298 3.55 19.05 17.98
C ARG A 298 4.72 18.19 17.51
N ASN A 299 4.89 17.04 18.15
CA ASN A 299 5.83 16.02 17.70
C ASN A 299 5.08 14.69 17.80
N VAL A 300 4.47 14.26 16.69
CA VAL A 300 3.64 13.05 16.65
C VAL A 300 4.30 12.04 15.72
N ASN A 301 4.58 10.85 16.26
CA ASN A 301 5.01 9.73 15.44
C ASN A 301 3.78 9.05 14.82
N ILE A 302 3.86 8.70 13.54
CA ILE A 302 2.83 7.96 12.80
C ILE A 302 3.35 6.54 12.56
N SER A 303 2.53 5.55 12.90
CA SER A 303 2.79 4.13 12.59
C SER A 303 2.53 3.86 11.10
N PHE A 304 3.40 4.39 10.26
CA PHE A 304 3.19 4.50 8.82
C PHE A 304 3.07 3.14 8.14
N ALA A 305 3.93 2.18 8.52
CA ALA A 305 3.84 0.82 8.00
C ALA A 305 2.53 0.13 8.41
N ASP A 306 2.00 0.37 9.61
CA ASP A 306 0.73 -0.19 10.06
C ASP A 306 -0.47 0.45 9.33
N GLU A 307 -0.47 1.76 9.09
CA GLU A 307 -1.51 2.41 8.27
C GLU A 307 -1.55 1.83 6.85
N ILE A 308 -0.37 1.60 6.26
CA ILE A 308 -0.22 0.98 4.94
C ILE A 308 -0.67 -0.49 4.95
N ALA A 309 -0.26 -1.26 5.97
CA ALA A 309 -0.67 -2.65 6.15
C ALA A 309 -2.18 -2.78 6.26
N ALA A 310 -2.81 -1.89 7.03
CA ALA A 310 -4.25 -1.83 7.22
C ALA A 310 -4.97 -1.47 5.92
N ALA A 311 -4.47 -0.47 5.19
CA ALA A 311 -5.03 -0.04 3.91
C ALA A 311 -4.97 -1.15 2.85
N GLY A 312 -3.82 -1.84 2.73
CA GLY A 312 -3.69 -3.01 1.85
C GLY A 312 -4.65 -4.13 2.23
N SER A 313 -4.79 -4.41 3.53
CA SER A 313 -5.67 -5.46 4.06
C SER A 313 -7.14 -5.30 3.67
N LEU A 314 -7.61 -4.06 3.44
CA LEU A 314 -8.97 -3.79 2.93
C LEU A 314 -9.24 -4.48 1.58
N LEU A 315 -8.26 -4.50 0.68
CA LEU A 315 -8.38 -5.16 -0.62
C LEU A 315 -8.09 -6.66 -0.53
N MET A 316 -7.11 -7.05 0.28
CA MET A 316 -6.73 -8.47 0.45
C MET A 316 -7.91 -9.32 0.94
N GLY A 317 -8.78 -8.74 1.76
CA GLY A 317 -9.79 -9.47 2.50
C GLY A 317 -9.17 -10.45 3.49
N GLN A 318 -10.03 -11.16 4.22
CA GLN A 318 -9.62 -12.03 5.34
C GLN A 318 -9.92 -13.51 5.09
N SER A 319 -10.30 -13.87 3.86
CA SER A 319 -10.76 -15.23 3.53
C SER A 319 -10.34 -15.67 2.14
N ARG A 320 -11.26 -15.64 1.16
CA ARG A 320 -11.10 -16.27 -0.16
C ARG A 320 -10.97 -15.28 -1.32
N ALA A 321 -10.69 -14.00 -1.04
CA ALA A 321 -10.54 -13.00 -2.09
C ALA A 321 -9.35 -13.30 -3.01
N GLY A 322 -8.30 -13.92 -2.49
CA GLY A 322 -7.16 -14.39 -3.29
C GLY A 322 -6.30 -13.25 -3.84
N LEU A 323 -6.20 -12.14 -3.11
CA LEU A 323 -5.45 -10.95 -3.49
C LEU A 323 -4.28 -10.72 -2.51
N PRO A 324 -3.22 -11.56 -2.53
CA PRO A 324 -2.20 -11.57 -1.48
C PRO A 324 -1.15 -10.45 -1.59
N VAL A 325 -1.14 -9.69 -2.70
CA VAL A 325 -0.18 -8.61 -2.97
C VAL A 325 -0.93 -7.38 -3.48
N ILE A 326 -0.80 -6.27 -2.75
CA ILE A 326 -1.44 -4.99 -3.06
C ILE A 326 -0.36 -3.95 -3.33
N LEU A 327 -0.47 -3.26 -4.47
CA LEU A 327 0.32 -2.10 -4.81
C LEU A 327 -0.39 -0.82 -4.36
N ILE A 328 0.30 -0.01 -3.56
CA ILE A 328 -0.11 1.33 -3.17
C ILE A 328 0.78 2.36 -3.87
N ARG A 329 0.18 3.28 -4.63
CA ARG A 329 0.87 4.33 -5.37
C ARG A 329 0.39 5.71 -4.98
N GLY A 330 1.32 6.67 -4.96
CA GLY A 330 1.04 8.09 -4.71
C GLY A 330 1.36 8.54 -3.28
N LEU A 331 1.83 7.63 -2.42
CA LEU A 331 2.35 7.98 -1.09
C LEU A 331 3.60 8.85 -1.22
N ARG A 332 3.77 9.76 -0.27
CA ARG A 332 4.97 10.60 -0.14
C ARG A 332 5.60 10.26 1.19
N TYR A 333 6.85 9.80 1.20
CA TYR A 333 7.61 9.45 2.40
C TYR A 333 9.13 9.61 2.17
N PRO A 334 9.93 9.83 3.23
CA PRO A 334 11.37 10.00 3.10
C PRO A 334 12.03 8.70 2.63
N ASN A 335 13.17 8.84 1.97
CA ASN A 335 13.98 7.68 1.60
C ASN A 335 14.73 7.14 2.82
N GLU A 336 14.05 6.30 3.59
CA GLU A 336 14.54 5.67 4.81
C GLU A 336 14.32 4.16 4.76
N HIS A 337 15.10 3.43 5.55
CA HIS A 337 14.99 1.98 5.70
C HIS A 337 14.55 1.69 7.13
N GLY A 338 13.24 1.53 7.31
CA GLY A 338 12.65 1.05 8.56
C GLY A 338 12.64 -0.48 8.63
N LYS A 339 12.38 -0.97 9.83
CA LYS A 339 12.25 -2.39 10.18
C LYS A 339 11.13 -2.59 11.20
N LEU A 340 10.65 -3.82 11.37
CA LEU A 340 9.60 -4.13 12.37
C LEU A 340 10.00 -3.65 13.78
N ALA A 341 11.27 -3.78 14.16
CA ALA A 341 11.74 -3.38 15.49
C ALA A 341 11.50 -1.88 15.80
N ASP A 342 11.35 -1.02 14.79
CA ASP A 342 11.06 0.40 15.00
C ASP A 342 9.59 0.65 15.40
N LEU A 343 8.68 -0.31 15.14
CA LEU A 343 7.28 -0.29 15.56
C LEU A 343 7.10 -0.81 17.00
N ILE A 344 8.11 -1.48 17.56
CA ILE A 344 7.99 -2.18 18.84
C ILE A 344 8.48 -1.28 19.98
N VAL A 345 7.55 -0.90 20.86
CA VAL A 345 7.85 -0.11 22.07
C VAL A 345 8.44 -1.02 23.17
N THR A 346 9.72 -1.35 23.01
CA THR A 346 10.43 -2.36 23.82
C THR A 346 10.44 -2.03 25.32
N ASP A 347 10.55 -0.75 25.69
CA ASP A 347 10.61 -0.35 27.10
C ASP A 347 9.24 -0.48 27.80
N GLN A 348 8.16 -0.13 27.11
CA GLN A 348 6.80 -0.33 27.63
C GLN A 348 6.52 -1.82 27.79
N LEU A 349 6.90 -2.62 26.80
CA LEU A 349 6.74 -4.08 26.86
C LEU A 349 7.50 -4.66 28.06
N LYS A 350 8.76 -4.28 28.28
CA LYS A 350 9.54 -4.73 29.46
C LYS A 350 8.88 -4.33 30.78
N ASN A 351 8.37 -3.10 30.88
CA ASN A 351 7.71 -2.61 32.09
C ASN A 351 6.41 -3.35 32.39
N ASP A 352 5.65 -3.73 31.37
CA ASP A 352 4.40 -4.47 31.54
C ASP A 352 4.64 -5.95 31.85
N LEU A 353 5.73 -6.55 31.35
CA LEU A 353 6.13 -7.92 31.69
C LEU A 353 6.78 -8.05 33.08
N ALA A 354 7.26 -6.96 33.66
CA ALA A 354 7.88 -6.94 34.99
C ALA A 354 6.87 -6.85 36.15
N LYS A 355 5.59 -6.63 35.85
CA LYS A 355 4.49 -6.50 36.82
C LYS A 355 3.80 -7.84 37.04
#